data_AF-A0A420TD44-F1
#
_entry.id   AF-A0A420TD44-F1
#
_cell.length_a   1.000
_cell.length_b   1.000
_cell.length_c   1.000
_cell.angle_alpha   90.00
_cell.angle_beta   90.00
_cell.angle_gamma   90.00
#
_symmetry.space_group_name_H-M   'P 1'
#
loop_
_entity.id
_entity.type
_entity.pdbx_description
1 polymer ?
#
loop_
_entity_poly.entity_id
_entity_poly.type
_entity_poly.pdbx_seq_one_letter_code
_entity_poly.pdbx_strand_id
1 'polypeptide(L)'
;MATLLRQDILSKAPIPQDESPLFTKLPGEVRDSIFSYVLTDHPDPTPTKKFRENTCYTRPSYLAAQSTDTRLLRTCRAIYRETWFKPFLLREHTEWATGEDRAPPPHKAPPRLGLMLAKISKSLGTDNVEIERLRVFAQMYRLEDNGLQDILRTPHLAPRTMTLTIRHTDWWYWEDDEPLHFEGNWIEGVCQVLTPSTTQFCIELESLERKKDQVDKIAKQMVDAWFFKRPDGVVLYADTSNANRKVSRWSGSSTWHGQRWTRDETEPNKLDYYIVSVTFRPLISIERSGGSVSEKAIKEAQDPHALDRPKLLLPDNQERIVAENPCEWVSDSDDDAAFEGFLQDSDNDEWYAEMEEMYGNGRFMQGLYVGRME
;
A
#
# COMPACT_ATOMS: atom_id res chain seq x y z
N MET A 1 -19.48 3.85 21.24
CA MET A 1 -20.01 5.22 21.50
C MET A 1 -19.45 6.30 20.56
N ALA A 2 -18.38 6.04 19.78
CA ALA A 2 -17.74 7.02 18.88
C ALA A 2 -18.63 7.65 17.79
N THR A 3 -19.62 6.93 17.24
CA THR A 3 -20.56 7.48 16.24
C THR A 3 -21.35 8.66 16.79
N LEU A 4 -21.70 8.63 18.08
CA LEU A 4 -22.43 9.69 18.77
C LEU A 4 -21.54 10.93 18.98
N LEU A 5 -20.25 10.75 19.26
CA LEU A 5 -19.32 11.87 19.47
C LEU A 5 -19.05 12.67 18.18
N ARG A 6 -18.77 11.98 17.07
CA ARG A 6 -18.59 12.66 15.77
C ARG A 6 -19.85 13.41 15.38
N GLN A 7 -21.00 12.76 15.45
CA GLN A 7 -22.29 13.38 15.13
C GLN A 7 -22.56 14.59 16.04
N ASP A 8 -22.27 14.50 17.33
CA ASP A 8 -22.38 15.63 18.26
C ASP A 8 -21.46 16.80 17.89
N ILE A 9 -20.17 16.54 17.61
CA ILE A 9 -19.22 17.58 17.18
C ILE A 9 -19.67 18.24 15.87
N LEU A 10 -20.11 17.44 14.88
CA LEU A 10 -20.53 17.93 13.58
C LEU A 10 -21.90 18.65 13.62
N SER A 11 -22.77 18.31 14.58
CA SER A 11 -24.08 18.94 14.77
C SER A 11 -23.98 20.37 15.31
N LYS A 12 -22.89 20.70 16.03
CA LYS A 12 -22.69 22.01 16.62
C LYS A 12 -22.04 22.95 15.61
N ALA A 13 -22.56 24.17 15.50
CA ALA A 13 -21.91 25.21 14.72
C ALA A 13 -20.49 25.49 15.27
N PRO A 14 -19.46 25.60 14.40
CA PRO A 14 -18.13 26.01 14.83
C PRO A 14 -18.17 27.47 15.26
N ILE A 15 -17.44 27.79 16.34
CA ILE A 15 -17.20 29.18 16.72
C ILE A 15 -16.35 29.82 15.60
N PRO A 16 -16.73 31.00 15.05
CA PRO A 16 -15.93 31.70 14.05
C PRO A 16 -14.47 31.81 14.48
N GLN A 17 -13.54 31.57 13.56
CA GLN A 17 -12.10 31.55 13.82
C GLN A 17 -11.46 32.84 13.29
N ASP A 18 -12.09 33.99 13.57
CA ASP A 18 -11.76 35.28 12.96
C ASP A 18 -10.41 35.85 13.43
N GLU A 19 -9.87 35.32 14.53
CA GLU A 19 -8.52 35.67 15.02
C GLU A 19 -7.43 34.80 14.40
N SER A 20 -7.80 33.74 13.68
CA SER A 20 -6.84 32.81 13.07
C SER A 20 -6.48 33.26 11.65
N PRO A 21 -5.20 33.55 11.34
CA PRO A 21 -4.76 33.80 9.96
C PRO A 21 -5.07 32.62 9.03
N LEU A 22 -5.09 31.41 9.58
CA LEU A 22 -5.44 30.20 8.82
C LEU A 22 -6.85 30.31 8.20
N PHE A 23 -7.82 30.83 8.94
CA PHE A 23 -9.21 30.96 8.48
C PHE A 23 -9.53 32.33 7.87
N THR A 24 -8.78 33.39 8.22
CA THR A 24 -9.05 34.74 7.72
C THR A 24 -8.21 35.18 6.52
N LYS A 25 -7.06 34.54 6.29
CA LYS A 25 -6.16 34.89 5.19
C LYS A 25 -6.10 33.81 4.11
N LEU A 26 -6.26 32.53 4.48
CA LEU A 26 -6.12 31.44 3.53
C LEU A 26 -7.48 30.96 3.01
N PRO A 27 -7.64 30.78 1.69
CA PRO A 27 -8.82 30.15 1.13
C PRO A 27 -8.85 28.65 1.48
N GLY A 28 -10.02 28.04 1.32
CA GLY A 28 -10.26 26.65 1.73
C GLY A 28 -9.32 25.65 1.06
N GLU A 29 -8.96 25.88 -0.20
CA GLU A 29 -8.07 25.02 -0.99
C GLU A 29 -6.63 25.01 -0.45
N VAL A 30 -6.15 26.17 0.01
CA VAL A 30 -4.82 26.27 0.62
C VAL A 30 -4.82 25.62 1.99
N ARG A 31 -5.89 25.81 2.79
CA ARG A 31 -6.05 25.09 4.06
C ARG A 31 -6.10 23.59 3.85
N ASP A 32 -6.85 23.13 2.85
CA ASP A 32 -6.97 21.71 2.51
C ASP A 32 -5.59 21.11 2.17
N SER A 33 -4.77 21.84 1.41
CA SER A 33 -3.39 21.43 1.10
C SER A 33 -2.53 21.33 2.36
N ILE A 34 -2.59 22.33 3.25
CA ILE A 34 -1.86 22.31 4.53
C ILE A 34 -2.30 21.13 5.39
N PHE A 35 -3.62 20.96 5.57
CA PHE A 35 -4.18 19.88 6.37
C PHE A 35 -3.84 18.51 5.79
N SER A 36 -3.86 18.38 4.46
CA SER A 36 -3.49 17.12 3.81
C SER A 36 -2.02 16.78 4.06
N TYR A 37 -1.11 17.77 4.00
CA TYR A 37 0.29 17.55 4.32
C TYR A 37 0.49 17.12 5.78
N VAL A 38 -0.18 17.79 6.73
CA VAL A 38 -0.07 17.47 8.17
C VAL A 38 -0.67 16.10 8.51
N LEU A 39 -1.75 15.70 7.83
CA LEU A 39 -2.50 14.48 8.11
C LEU A 39 -2.16 13.31 7.18
N THR A 40 -1.15 13.46 6.33
CA THR A 40 -0.59 12.32 5.59
C THR A 40 0.16 11.42 6.56
N ASP A 41 0.06 10.12 6.33
CA ASP A 41 0.76 9.12 7.13
C ASP A 41 2.29 9.20 6.94
N HIS A 42 3.00 8.76 7.96
CA HIS A 42 4.45 8.69 7.97
C HIS A 42 4.93 7.47 8.78
N PRO A 43 6.18 7.02 8.59
CA PRO A 43 6.76 5.98 9.43
C PRO A 43 6.74 6.38 10.90
N ASP A 44 6.19 5.52 11.76
CA ASP A 44 6.10 5.80 13.19
C ASP A 44 7.51 5.97 13.79
N PRO A 45 7.79 7.11 14.46
CA PRO A 45 9.12 7.37 15.00
C PRO A 45 9.46 6.48 16.21
N THR A 46 8.49 5.80 16.81
CA THR A 46 8.68 4.99 18.02
C THR A 46 9.59 3.80 17.73
N PRO A 47 10.65 3.56 18.52
CA PRO A 47 11.60 2.46 18.28
C PRO A 47 10.93 1.07 18.16
N THR A 48 9.87 0.80 18.94
CA THR A 48 9.15 -0.48 18.92
C THR A 48 8.37 -0.72 17.62
N LYS A 49 8.02 0.34 16.88
CA LYS A 49 7.29 0.27 15.61
C LYS A 49 8.21 0.12 14.40
N LYS A 50 9.52 0.34 14.57
CA LYS A 50 10.51 0.11 13.52
C LYS A 50 10.57 -1.38 13.16
N PHE A 51 10.75 -1.63 11.88
CA PHE A 51 11.03 -2.96 11.38
C PHE A 51 12.52 -3.26 11.50
N ARG A 52 12.86 -4.55 11.59
CA ARG A 52 14.26 -4.98 11.62
C ARG A 52 14.86 -4.80 10.23
N GLU A 53 16.11 -4.39 10.16
CA GLU A 53 16.82 -4.18 8.89
C GLU A 53 16.99 -5.49 8.11
N ASN A 54 17.24 -6.60 8.81
CA ASN A 54 17.42 -7.92 8.23
C ASN A 54 16.09 -8.63 7.94
N THR A 55 15.21 -7.97 7.20
CA THR A 55 13.93 -8.55 6.76
C THR A 55 13.64 -8.17 5.33
N CYS A 56 12.98 -9.06 4.59
CA CYS A 56 12.64 -8.83 3.18
C CYS A 56 11.53 -7.79 2.95
N TYR A 57 10.87 -7.29 4.00
CA TYR A 57 9.83 -6.26 3.91
C TYR A 57 10.28 -4.87 4.34
N THR A 58 11.45 -4.73 4.98
CA THR A 58 12.01 -3.41 5.34
C THR A 58 12.62 -2.76 4.11
N ARG A 59 12.15 -1.57 3.78
CA ARG A 59 12.61 -0.77 2.62
C ARG A 59 12.49 0.73 2.90
N PRO A 60 13.13 1.61 2.12
CA PRO A 60 13.13 3.06 2.39
C PRO A 60 11.74 3.69 2.51
N SER A 61 10.77 3.22 1.73
CA SER A 61 9.37 3.69 1.80
C SER A 61 8.56 3.04 2.93
N TYR A 62 9.11 2.06 3.64
CA TYR A 62 8.40 1.24 4.61
C TYR A 62 9.37 0.71 5.69
N LEU A 63 9.86 1.63 6.54
CA LEU A 63 10.84 1.36 7.60
C LEU A 63 10.20 1.03 8.96
N ALA A 64 8.93 1.39 9.14
CA ALA A 64 8.17 1.22 10.36
C ALA A 64 6.68 1.10 10.04
N ALA A 65 5.89 0.69 11.04
CA ALA A 65 4.44 0.81 10.94
C ALA A 65 4.05 2.26 10.64
N GLN A 66 3.07 2.45 9.75
CA GLN A 66 2.59 3.80 9.38
C GLN A 66 1.71 4.38 10.49
N SER A 67 1.95 5.63 10.86
CA SER A 67 1.16 6.41 11.82
C SER A 67 0.74 7.76 11.22
N THR A 68 -0.29 8.38 11.81
CA THR A 68 -0.80 9.69 11.39
C THR A 68 -0.96 10.56 12.62
N ASP A 69 -0.44 11.79 12.58
CA ASP A 69 -0.58 12.72 13.71
C ASP A 69 -1.98 13.36 13.70
N THR A 70 -2.85 12.89 14.59
CA THR A 70 -4.24 13.37 14.68
C THR A 70 -4.42 14.54 15.65
N ARG A 71 -3.35 15.08 16.26
CA ARG A 71 -3.48 16.18 17.24
C ARG A 71 -4.12 17.44 16.64
N LEU A 72 -3.93 17.67 15.35
CA LEU A 72 -4.58 18.76 14.62
C LEU A 72 -6.11 18.70 14.70
N LEU A 73 -6.71 17.50 14.70
CA LEU A 73 -8.16 17.32 14.78
C LEU A 73 -8.72 17.80 16.13
N ARG A 74 -7.86 17.91 17.16
CA ARG A 74 -8.24 18.35 18.51
C ARG A 74 -8.14 19.86 18.70
N THR A 75 -7.66 20.62 17.72
CA THR A 75 -7.42 22.06 17.85
C THR A 75 -8.73 22.85 17.92
N CYS A 76 -9.64 22.71 16.93
CA CYS A 76 -10.94 23.37 16.95
C CYS A 76 -11.96 22.66 16.05
N ARG A 77 -13.26 22.97 16.23
CA ARG A 77 -14.35 22.36 15.44
C ARG A 77 -14.28 22.69 13.95
N ALA A 78 -13.76 23.87 13.59
CA ALA A 78 -13.61 24.26 12.18
C ALA A 78 -12.61 23.33 11.47
N ILE A 79 -11.44 23.10 12.09
CA ILE A 79 -10.45 22.14 11.60
C ILE A 79 -11.04 20.73 11.56
N TYR A 80 -11.67 20.28 12.65
CA TYR A 80 -12.29 18.94 12.68
C TYR A 80 -13.28 18.74 11.53
N ARG A 81 -14.16 19.73 11.26
CA ARG A 81 -15.13 19.65 10.15
C ARG A 81 -14.47 19.48 8.78
N GLU A 82 -13.38 20.19 8.52
CA GLU A 82 -12.66 20.12 7.25
C GLU A 82 -11.79 18.83 7.13
N THR A 83 -11.43 18.20 8.25
CA THR A 83 -10.33 17.22 8.25
C THR A 83 -10.61 15.87 8.91
N TRP A 84 -11.74 15.65 9.58
CA TRP A 84 -11.96 14.46 10.41
C TRP A 84 -11.75 13.13 9.67
N PHE A 85 -12.01 13.08 8.36
CA PHE A 85 -11.85 11.87 7.54
C PHE A 85 -10.47 11.76 6.88
N LYS A 86 -9.70 12.86 6.80
CA LYS A 86 -8.41 12.90 6.11
C LYS A 86 -7.39 11.88 6.62
N PRO A 87 -7.23 11.62 7.93
CA PRO A 87 -6.27 10.63 8.40
C PRO A 87 -6.51 9.23 7.81
N PHE A 88 -7.78 8.85 7.64
CA PHE A 88 -8.12 7.58 7.01
C PHE A 88 -8.01 7.64 5.48
N LEU A 89 -8.53 8.71 4.87
CA LEU A 89 -8.57 8.89 3.42
C LEU A 89 -7.17 8.98 2.80
N LEU A 90 -6.26 9.74 3.44
CA LEU A 90 -4.94 10.06 2.93
C LEU A 90 -3.88 9.02 3.25
N ARG A 91 -4.13 8.12 4.20
CA ARG A 91 -3.21 7.03 4.54
C ARG A 91 -3.00 6.11 3.34
N GLU A 92 -1.78 5.66 3.12
CA GLU A 92 -1.55 4.51 2.25
C GLU A 92 -1.95 3.23 3.00
N HIS A 93 -3.02 2.60 2.57
CA HIS A 93 -3.47 1.33 3.15
C HIS A 93 -2.62 0.21 2.54
N THR A 94 -1.92 -0.55 3.39
CA THR A 94 -1.02 -1.62 2.96
C THR A 94 -1.61 -2.99 3.30
N GLU A 95 -1.73 -3.85 2.30
CA GLU A 95 -2.16 -5.24 2.43
C GLU A 95 -1.09 -6.19 1.86
N TRP A 96 -1.13 -7.45 2.29
CA TRP A 96 -0.09 -8.44 1.98
C TRP A 96 -0.72 -9.71 1.42
N ALA A 97 -0.50 -9.97 0.13
CA ALA A 97 -0.80 -11.23 -0.53
C ALA A 97 0.47 -12.08 -0.58
N THR A 98 0.99 -12.50 0.58
CA THR A 98 2.30 -13.18 0.69
C THR A 98 2.25 -14.36 1.68
N GLY A 99 3.36 -15.09 1.81
CA GLY A 99 3.63 -15.88 3.03
C GLY A 99 3.73 -14.97 4.27
N GLU A 100 3.48 -15.53 5.46
CA GLU A 100 3.50 -14.78 6.73
C GLU A 100 4.89 -14.23 7.05
N ASP A 101 5.95 -14.95 6.67
CA ASP A 101 7.36 -14.57 6.82
C ASP A 101 7.77 -13.39 5.91
N ARG A 102 6.92 -13.01 4.96
CA ARG A 102 7.19 -11.96 3.98
C ARG A 102 6.47 -10.64 4.27
N ALA A 103 5.74 -10.59 5.38
CA ALA A 103 5.03 -9.42 5.88
C ALA A 103 5.52 -9.03 7.30
N PRO A 104 5.34 -7.77 7.72
CA PRO A 104 5.57 -7.40 9.11
C PRO A 104 4.70 -8.20 10.07
N PRO A 105 5.15 -8.41 11.31
CA PRO A 105 4.41 -9.21 12.27
C PRO A 105 3.06 -8.55 12.62
N PRO A 106 1.99 -9.33 12.88
CA PRO A 106 0.64 -8.81 13.05
C PRO A 106 0.49 -7.74 14.15
N HIS A 107 1.26 -7.84 15.24
CA HIS A 107 1.23 -6.85 16.33
C HIS A 107 1.78 -5.46 15.93
N LYS A 108 2.47 -5.36 14.79
CA LYS A 108 2.91 -4.08 14.19
C LYS A 108 2.00 -3.62 13.07
N ALA A 109 1.06 -4.45 12.61
CA ALA A 109 0.14 -4.10 11.55
C ALA A 109 -0.94 -3.13 12.07
N PRO A 110 -1.48 -2.26 11.20
CA PRO A 110 -2.71 -1.54 11.52
C PRO A 110 -3.87 -2.52 11.75
N PRO A 111 -4.98 -2.06 12.36
CA PRO A 111 -6.23 -2.79 12.36
C PRO A 111 -6.60 -3.28 10.95
N ARG A 112 -7.27 -4.44 10.89
CA ARG A 112 -7.76 -5.01 9.64
C ARG A 112 -8.62 -4.00 8.88
N LEU A 113 -8.26 -3.72 7.63
CA LEU A 113 -8.92 -2.74 6.78
C LEU A 113 -10.42 -2.98 6.66
N GLY A 114 -10.84 -4.23 6.43
CA GLY A 114 -12.27 -4.58 6.33
C GLY A 114 -13.10 -4.19 7.55
N LEU A 115 -12.54 -4.30 8.77
CA LEU A 115 -13.24 -3.89 10.00
C LEU A 115 -13.38 -2.36 10.08
N MET A 116 -12.35 -1.62 9.65
CA MET A 116 -12.41 -0.16 9.59
C MET A 116 -13.45 0.31 8.56
N LEU A 117 -13.40 -0.27 7.35
CA LEU A 117 -14.32 0.03 6.27
C LEU A 117 -15.77 -0.23 6.67
N ALA A 118 -16.08 -1.37 7.29
CA ALA A 118 -17.43 -1.68 7.77
C ALA A 118 -17.94 -0.67 8.80
N LYS A 119 -17.08 -0.23 9.73
CA LYS A 119 -17.43 0.82 10.71
C LYS A 119 -17.70 2.16 10.03
N ILE A 120 -16.86 2.55 9.07
CA ILE A 120 -16.98 3.82 8.35
C ILE A 120 -18.23 3.82 7.47
N SER A 121 -18.43 2.77 6.67
CA SER A 121 -19.62 2.56 5.84
C SER A 121 -20.90 2.69 6.67
N LYS A 122 -21.01 1.94 7.77
CA LYS A 122 -22.17 2.03 8.68
C LYS A 122 -22.38 3.45 9.24
N SER A 123 -21.28 4.14 9.53
CA SER A 123 -21.30 5.48 10.13
C SER A 123 -21.66 6.57 9.12
N LEU A 124 -21.31 6.40 7.84
CA LEU A 124 -21.60 7.34 6.75
C LEU A 124 -22.89 7.00 5.98
N GLY A 125 -23.39 5.77 6.10
CA GLY A 125 -24.52 5.28 5.32
C GLY A 125 -24.16 5.09 3.84
N THR A 126 -22.92 4.72 3.54
CA THR A 126 -22.43 4.52 2.17
C THR A 126 -22.06 3.06 1.92
N ASP A 127 -22.35 2.55 0.73
CA ASP A 127 -22.01 1.17 0.35
C ASP A 127 -20.51 1.01 0.08
N ASN A 128 -19.86 2.08 -0.39
CA ASN A 128 -18.42 2.12 -0.65
C ASN A 128 -17.77 3.21 0.21
N VAL A 129 -16.53 2.95 0.59
CA VAL A 129 -15.65 3.88 1.28
C VAL A 129 -14.44 4.10 0.39
N GLU A 130 -14.38 5.28 -0.21
CA GLU A 130 -13.28 5.66 -1.07
C GLU A 130 -12.02 5.92 -0.25
N ILE A 131 -10.89 5.36 -0.70
CA ILE A 131 -9.55 5.61 -0.16
C ILE A 131 -8.63 6.10 -1.28
N GLU A 132 -7.66 6.96 -0.95
CA GLU A 132 -6.77 7.51 -1.97
C GLU A 132 -5.78 6.47 -2.50
N ARG A 133 -5.15 5.70 -1.60
CA ARG A 133 -4.05 4.79 -1.96
C ARG A 133 -4.18 3.44 -1.26
N LEU A 134 -4.18 2.38 -2.05
CA LEU A 134 -4.01 1.00 -1.62
C LEU A 134 -2.70 0.47 -2.20
N ARG A 135 -1.82 -0.06 -1.35
CA ARG A 135 -0.63 -0.79 -1.75
C ARG A 135 -0.77 -2.26 -1.35
N VAL A 136 -0.52 -3.15 -2.29
CA VAL A 136 -0.49 -4.59 -2.07
C VAL A 136 0.89 -5.10 -2.40
N PHE A 137 1.57 -5.69 -1.43
CA PHE A 137 2.75 -6.51 -1.69
C PHE A 137 2.27 -7.92 -1.99
N ALA A 138 2.76 -8.52 -3.06
CA ALA A 138 2.32 -9.85 -3.45
C ALA A 138 3.49 -10.75 -3.81
N GLN A 139 3.44 -11.96 -3.28
CA GLN A 139 4.25 -13.07 -3.75
C GLN A 139 3.58 -13.70 -4.95
N MET A 140 4.35 -14.13 -5.95
CA MET A 140 3.80 -14.63 -7.21
C MET A 140 2.77 -15.76 -7.02
N TYR A 141 3.06 -16.75 -6.17
CA TYR A 141 2.12 -17.85 -5.93
C TYR A 141 0.78 -17.38 -5.38
N ARG A 142 0.77 -16.37 -4.50
CA ARG A 142 -0.46 -15.81 -3.95
C ARG A 142 -1.19 -14.95 -4.96
N LEU A 143 -0.45 -14.18 -5.77
CA LEU A 143 -1.05 -13.36 -6.82
C LEU A 143 -1.77 -14.22 -7.85
N GLU A 144 -1.11 -15.29 -8.30
CA GLU A 144 -1.62 -16.26 -9.28
C GLU A 144 -2.76 -17.12 -8.70
N ASP A 145 -2.81 -17.28 -7.38
CA ASP A 145 -3.92 -17.90 -6.62
C ASP A 145 -4.94 -16.85 -6.11
N ASN A 146 -5.21 -15.82 -6.92
CA ASN A 146 -6.25 -14.80 -6.69
C ASN A 146 -6.10 -13.92 -5.44
N GLY A 147 -4.96 -13.91 -4.76
CA GLY A 147 -4.76 -13.16 -3.50
C GLY A 147 -5.03 -11.65 -3.63
N LEU A 148 -4.67 -11.03 -4.76
CA LEU A 148 -5.01 -9.62 -5.02
C LEU A 148 -6.52 -9.43 -5.22
N GLN A 149 -7.18 -10.35 -5.93
CA GLN A 149 -8.62 -10.30 -6.11
C GLN A 149 -9.34 -10.42 -4.76
N ASP A 150 -8.89 -11.30 -3.89
CA ASP A 150 -9.51 -11.50 -2.57
C ASP A 150 -9.34 -10.30 -1.65
N ILE A 151 -8.17 -9.64 -1.68
CA ILE A 151 -7.99 -8.34 -1.00
C ILE A 151 -8.97 -7.32 -1.54
N LEU A 152 -9.13 -7.22 -2.86
CA LEU A 152 -10.03 -6.26 -3.48
C LEU A 152 -11.52 -6.55 -3.25
N ARG A 153 -11.88 -7.79 -2.95
CA ARG A 153 -13.23 -8.17 -2.52
C ARG A 153 -13.56 -7.74 -1.08
N THR A 154 -12.62 -7.14 -0.36
CA THR A 154 -12.89 -6.59 0.97
C THR A 154 -14.12 -5.68 0.91
N PRO A 155 -15.17 -5.94 1.71
CA PRO A 155 -16.40 -5.17 1.65
C PRO A 155 -16.16 -3.66 1.82
N HIS A 156 -16.87 -2.87 1.02
CA HIS A 156 -16.82 -1.41 0.98
C HIS A 156 -15.50 -0.78 0.50
N LEU A 157 -14.48 -1.58 0.13
CA LEU A 157 -13.20 -1.07 -0.34
C LEU A 157 -13.34 -0.45 -1.75
N ALA A 158 -13.05 0.83 -1.89
CA ALA A 158 -13.10 1.53 -3.19
C ALA A 158 -11.85 2.41 -3.43
N PRO A 159 -10.69 1.81 -3.75
CA PRO A 159 -9.43 2.54 -3.87
C PRO A 159 -9.37 3.34 -5.17
N ARG A 160 -8.91 4.59 -5.07
CA ARG A 160 -8.70 5.45 -6.23
C ARG A 160 -7.42 5.11 -6.99
N THR A 161 -6.34 4.91 -6.24
CA THR A 161 -5.04 4.47 -6.74
C THR A 161 -4.65 3.16 -6.08
N MET A 162 -4.27 2.19 -6.91
CA MET A 162 -3.72 0.92 -6.46
C MET A 162 -2.26 0.79 -6.87
N THR A 163 -1.43 0.23 -5.99
CA THR A 163 -0.06 -0.18 -6.32
C THR A 163 0.13 -1.64 -5.94
N LEU A 164 0.44 -2.49 -6.91
CA LEU A 164 0.90 -3.86 -6.69
C LEU A 164 2.43 -3.87 -6.73
N THR A 165 3.10 -4.38 -5.71
CA THR A 165 4.57 -4.50 -5.68
C THR A 165 4.97 -5.97 -5.61
N ILE A 166 5.77 -6.41 -6.58
CA ILE A 166 6.47 -7.70 -6.56
C ILE A 166 7.93 -7.43 -6.22
N ARG A 167 8.36 -7.82 -5.01
CA ARG A 167 9.75 -7.64 -4.55
C ARG A 167 10.67 -8.68 -5.15
N HIS A 168 11.98 -8.44 -5.05
CA HIS A 168 12.98 -9.43 -5.48
C HIS A 168 12.71 -10.84 -4.93
N THR A 169 12.33 -10.92 -3.66
CA THR A 169 12.08 -12.18 -2.95
C THR A 169 10.67 -12.72 -3.08
N ASP A 170 9.83 -12.06 -3.89
CA ASP A 170 8.46 -12.46 -4.16
C ASP A 170 8.30 -13.16 -5.51
N TRP A 171 9.35 -13.14 -6.35
CA TRP A 171 9.38 -13.85 -7.64
C TRP A 171 9.46 -15.36 -7.46
N TRP A 172 8.92 -16.11 -8.42
CA TRP A 172 9.08 -17.56 -8.47
C TRP A 172 10.55 -17.97 -8.49
N TYR A 173 10.93 -18.88 -7.58
CA TYR A 173 12.26 -19.49 -7.51
C TYR A 173 13.41 -18.47 -7.51
N TRP A 174 13.19 -17.31 -6.88
CA TRP A 174 14.20 -16.26 -6.76
C TRP A 174 15.43 -16.78 -6.00
N GLU A 175 15.22 -17.73 -5.08
CA GLU A 175 16.26 -18.42 -4.31
C GLU A 175 17.25 -19.15 -5.23
N ASP A 176 16.81 -19.61 -6.40
CA ASP A 176 17.60 -20.38 -7.38
C ASP A 176 18.11 -19.51 -8.54
N ASP A 177 17.94 -18.20 -8.44
CA ASP A 177 18.26 -17.23 -9.49
C ASP A 177 17.49 -17.43 -10.81
N GLU A 178 16.32 -18.08 -10.77
CA GLU A 178 15.54 -18.36 -11.99
C GLU A 178 15.18 -17.07 -12.76
N PRO A 179 15.08 -17.15 -14.11
CA PRO A 179 14.67 -16.02 -14.92
C PRO A 179 13.28 -15.49 -14.53
N LEU A 180 13.15 -14.16 -14.49
CA LEU A 180 11.89 -13.52 -14.12
C LEU A 180 10.81 -13.86 -15.16
N HIS A 181 9.65 -14.27 -14.69
CA HIS A 181 8.46 -14.47 -15.51
C HIS A 181 7.22 -14.03 -14.72
N PHE A 182 6.09 -13.83 -15.40
CA PHE A 182 4.88 -13.33 -14.77
C PHE A 182 3.64 -13.88 -15.47
N GLU A 183 2.77 -14.61 -14.76
CA GLU A 183 1.48 -15.05 -15.33
C GLU A 183 0.44 -13.92 -15.41
N GLY A 184 -0.42 -13.97 -16.42
CA GLY A 184 -1.47 -12.97 -16.64
C GLY A 184 -2.87 -13.38 -16.15
N ASN A 185 -3.05 -14.63 -15.70
CA ASN A 185 -4.37 -15.23 -15.40
C ASN A 185 -5.17 -14.51 -14.31
N TRP A 186 -4.52 -13.96 -13.29
CA TRP A 186 -5.15 -13.21 -12.20
C TRP A 186 -5.78 -11.88 -12.63
N ILE A 187 -5.39 -11.33 -13.79
CA ILE A 187 -5.84 -10.01 -14.26
C ILE A 187 -7.36 -10.00 -14.47
N GLU A 188 -7.92 -11.08 -15.00
CA GLU A 188 -9.37 -11.17 -15.21
C GLU A 188 -10.12 -11.08 -13.88
N GLY A 189 -9.68 -11.83 -12.87
CA GLY A 189 -10.27 -11.80 -11.54
C GLY A 189 -10.22 -10.42 -10.91
N VAL A 190 -9.10 -9.71 -11.06
CA VAL A 190 -8.95 -8.32 -10.61
C VAL A 190 -9.89 -7.38 -11.36
N CYS A 191 -9.99 -7.49 -12.68
CA CYS A 191 -10.89 -6.68 -13.50
C CYS A 191 -12.35 -6.76 -13.04
N GLN A 192 -12.80 -7.93 -12.60
CA GLN A 192 -14.17 -8.15 -12.11
C GLN A 192 -14.47 -7.43 -10.78
N VAL A 193 -13.44 -7.11 -9.98
CA VAL A 193 -13.60 -6.53 -8.63
C VAL A 193 -13.12 -5.08 -8.53
N LEU A 194 -12.60 -4.51 -9.62
CA LEU A 194 -12.28 -3.08 -9.68
C LEU A 194 -13.54 -2.23 -9.50
N THR A 195 -13.40 -1.13 -8.78
CA THR A 195 -14.50 -0.20 -8.51
C THR A 195 -14.47 1.00 -9.47
N PRO A 196 -15.60 1.71 -9.67
CA PRO A 196 -15.63 2.93 -10.49
C PRO A 196 -14.67 4.04 -10.00
N SER A 197 -14.28 4.06 -8.72
CA SER A 197 -13.33 5.04 -8.18
C SER A 197 -11.89 4.76 -8.60
N THR A 198 -11.55 3.52 -9.00
CA THR A 198 -10.19 3.15 -9.37
C THR A 198 -9.80 3.79 -10.70
N THR A 199 -8.94 4.81 -10.63
CA THR A 199 -8.48 5.61 -11.78
C THR A 199 -7.02 5.35 -12.12
N GLN A 200 -6.29 4.67 -11.25
CA GLN A 200 -4.89 4.35 -11.46
C GLN A 200 -4.55 2.99 -10.87
N PHE A 201 -3.87 2.16 -11.65
CA PHE A 201 -3.27 0.92 -11.18
C PHE A 201 -1.78 0.93 -11.55
N CYS A 202 -0.90 0.94 -10.55
CA CYS A 202 0.55 0.85 -10.71
C CYS A 202 1.03 -0.57 -10.39
N ILE A 203 1.94 -1.11 -11.20
CA ILE A 203 2.67 -2.34 -10.89
C ILE A 203 4.15 -1.99 -10.75
N GLU A 204 4.72 -2.26 -9.59
CA GLU A 204 6.14 -2.13 -9.28
C GLU A 204 6.81 -3.50 -9.37
N LEU A 205 7.75 -3.62 -10.29
CA LEU A 205 8.58 -4.81 -10.50
C LEU A 205 9.96 -4.54 -9.91
N GLU A 206 10.29 -5.17 -8.79
CA GLU A 206 11.57 -5.01 -8.11
C GLU A 206 12.39 -6.31 -8.23
N SER A 207 13.66 -6.16 -8.62
CA SER A 207 14.65 -7.24 -8.61
C SER A 207 16.03 -6.66 -8.33
N LEU A 208 17.07 -7.50 -8.35
CA LEU A 208 18.46 -7.06 -8.18
C LEU A 208 18.90 -6.19 -9.37
N GLU A 209 19.81 -5.23 -9.15
CA GLU A 209 20.35 -4.35 -10.22
C GLU A 209 20.98 -5.17 -11.35
N ARG A 210 21.59 -6.32 -11.06
CA ARG A 210 22.11 -7.24 -12.08
C ARG A 210 21.02 -7.85 -12.98
N LYS A 211 19.77 -7.90 -12.53
CA LYS A 211 18.59 -8.39 -13.28
C LYS A 211 17.79 -7.28 -13.95
N LYS A 212 18.28 -6.03 -13.99
CA LYS A 212 17.55 -4.89 -14.58
C LYS A 212 17.04 -5.13 -16.01
N ASP A 213 17.83 -5.80 -16.85
CA ASP A 213 17.45 -6.07 -18.24
C ASP A 213 16.26 -7.05 -18.33
N GLN A 214 16.15 -7.97 -17.36
CA GLN A 214 15.01 -8.87 -17.23
C GLN A 214 13.76 -8.08 -16.81
N VAL A 215 13.88 -7.23 -15.78
CA VAL A 215 12.80 -6.36 -15.30
C VAL A 215 12.29 -5.47 -16.44
N ASP A 216 13.20 -4.88 -17.22
CA ASP A 216 12.88 -3.99 -18.35
C ASP A 216 12.13 -4.71 -19.46
N LYS A 217 12.53 -5.94 -19.80
CA LYS A 217 11.85 -6.76 -20.80
C LYS A 217 10.45 -7.13 -20.35
N ILE A 218 10.26 -7.52 -19.09
CA ILE A 218 8.94 -7.84 -18.52
C ILE A 218 8.07 -6.58 -18.51
N ALA A 219 8.58 -5.45 -18.02
CA ALA A 219 7.86 -4.18 -18.02
C ALA A 219 7.44 -3.74 -19.43
N LYS A 220 8.30 -3.94 -20.44
CA LYS A 220 7.97 -3.64 -21.83
C LYS A 220 6.82 -4.51 -22.34
N GLN A 221 6.87 -5.83 -22.12
CA GLN A 221 5.79 -6.72 -22.54
C GLN A 221 4.47 -6.37 -21.84
N MET A 222 4.53 -6.01 -20.56
CA MET A 222 3.40 -5.51 -19.79
C MET A 222 2.78 -4.26 -20.42
N VAL A 223 3.60 -3.25 -20.76
CA VAL A 223 3.14 -2.02 -21.44
C VAL A 223 2.50 -2.32 -22.79
N ASP A 224 3.07 -3.26 -23.54
CA ASP A 224 2.64 -3.55 -24.90
C ASP A 224 1.33 -4.36 -24.96
N ALA A 225 1.01 -5.16 -23.93
CA ALA A 225 -0.07 -6.14 -23.98
C ALA A 225 -1.11 -6.07 -22.85
N TRP A 226 -0.77 -5.56 -21.66
CA TRP A 226 -1.71 -5.60 -20.53
C TRP A 226 -2.64 -4.39 -20.50
N PHE A 227 -3.83 -4.62 -19.97
CA PHE A 227 -4.86 -3.62 -19.69
C PHE A 227 -5.81 -4.16 -18.61
N PHE A 228 -6.49 -3.24 -17.92
CA PHE A 228 -7.46 -3.59 -16.87
C PHE A 228 -8.82 -2.99 -17.21
N LYS A 229 -9.80 -3.85 -17.49
CA LYS A 229 -11.16 -3.44 -17.84
C LYS A 229 -12.05 -3.50 -16.60
N ARG A 230 -12.49 -2.35 -16.12
CA ARG A 230 -13.41 -2.27 -14.99
C ARG A 230 -14.81 -2.78 -15.38
N PRO A 231 -15.66 -3.17 -14.41
CA PRO A 231 -17.01 -3.63 -14.68
C PRO A 231 -17.92 -2.59 -15.35
N ASP A 232 -17.62 -1.30 -15.15
CA ASP A 232 -18.34 -0.19 -15.80
C ASP A 232 -17.89 0.09 -17.24
N GLY A 233 -16.98 -0.73 -17.79
CA GLY A 233 -16.50 -0.66 -19.17
C GLY A 233 -15.32 0.28 -19.37
N VAL A 234 -14.90 1.06 -18.36
CA VAL A 234 -13.68 1.87 -18.46
C VAL A 234 -12.45 0.96 -18.44
N VAL A 235 -11.53 1.18 -19.37
CA VAL A 235 -10.29 0.43 -19.49
C VAL A 235 -9.10 1.29 -19.06
N LEU A 236 -8.26 0.73 -18.20
CA LEU A 236 -6.98 1.29 -17.79
C LEU A 236 -5.87 0.68 -18.67
N TYR A 237 -5.14 1.53 -19.37
CA TYR A 237 -4.05 1.15 -20.26
C TYR A 237 -2.72 1.66 -19.74
N ALA A 238 -1.62 0.98 -20.09
CA ALA A 238 -0.30 1.54 -19.90
C ALA A 238 -0.03 2.63 -20.94
N ASP A 239 0.54 3.75 -20.50
CA ASP A 239 1.11 4.74 -21.39
C ASP A 239 2.48 4.23 -21.90
N THR A 240 2.61 4.19 -23.22
CA THR A 240 3.78 3.71 -23.98
C THR A 240 4.89 4.76 -24.09
N SER A 241 4.62 6.01 -23.72
CA SER A 241 5.63 7.04 -23.70
C SER A 241 6.67 6.76 -22.61
N ASN A 242 7.92 7.18 -22.85
CA ASN A 242 9.00 7.04 -21.87
C ASN A 242 8.71 7.75 -20.53
N ALA A 243 7.72 8.65 -20.49
CA ALA A 243 7.31 9.35 -19.27
C ALA A 243 6.54 8.46 -18.28
N ASN A 244 5.94 7.35 -18.74
CA ASN A 244 5.15 6.46 -17.87
C ASN A 244 6.00 5.45 -17.10
N ARG A 245 7.21 5.16 -17.61
CA ARG A 245 8.14 4.23 -16.98
C ARG A 245 8.97 4.95 -15.93
N LYS A 246 8.60 4.80 -14.66
CA LYS A 246 9.39 5.33 -13.55
C LYS A 246 10.39 4.26 -13.09
N VAL A 247 11.66 4.64 -13.05
CA VAL A 247 12.73 3.78 -12.51
C VAL A 247 13.16 4.33 -11.16
N SER A 248 13.31 3.46 -10.18
CA SER A 248 13.92 3.78 -8.89
C SER A 248 14.91 2.71 -8.47
N ARG A 249 15.81 3.08 -7.56
CA ARG A 249 16.83 2.19 -7.00
C ARG A 249 16.94 2.41 -5.51
N TRP A 250 17.30 1.36 -4.79
CA TRP A 250 17.68 1.45 -3.39
C TRP A 250 18.58 0.27 -3.03
N SER A 251 19.25 0.38 -1.90
CA SER A 251 20.09 -0.70 -1.37
C SER A 251 19.59 -1.16 -0.02
N GLY A 252 19.64 -2.45 0.24
CA GLY A 252 19.20 -3.06 1.49
C GLY A 252 20.14 -4.13 1.99
N SER A 253 19.82 -4.70 3.16
CA SER A 253 20.55 -5.84 3.71
C SER A 253 20.45 -7.05 2.78
N SER A 254 21.55 -7.79 2.63
CA SER A 254 21.55 -9.13 2.02
C SER A 254 21.16 -10.23 3.00
N THR A 255 20.89 -9.87 4.26
CA THR A 255 20.52 -10.81 5.31
C THR A 255 19.03 -10.71 5.60
N TRP A 256 18.35 -11.85 5.59
CA TRP A 256 16.99 -11.98 6.09
C TRP A 256 16.77 -13.37 6.66
N HIS A 257 15.97 -13.46 7.74
CA HIS A 257 15.61 -14.73 8.38
C HIS A 257 16.81 -15.61 8.74
N GLY A 258 17.88 -15.00 9.25
CA GLY A 258 19.13 -15.70 9.60
C GLY A 258 19.94 -16.21 8.40
N GLN A 259 19.58 -15.83 7.17
CA GLN A 259 20.29 -16.21 5.95
C GLN A 259 20.87 -14.99 5.25
N ARG A 260 22.16 -15.03 4.93
CA ARG A 260 22.84 -13.99 4.15
C ARG A 260 23.05 -14.46 2.72
N TRP A 261 22.50 -13.72 1.77
CA TRP A 261 22.44 -14.07 0.35
C TRP A 261 23.67 -13.57 -0.40
N THR A 262 24.81 -14.21 -0.11
CA THR A 262 26.14 -13.84 -0.62
C THR A 262 26.24 -13.89 -2.14
N ARG A 263 25.47 -14.78 -2.81
CA ARG A 263 25.38 -14.83 -4.28
C ARG A 263 24.95 -13.49 -4.88
N ASP A 264 24.04 -12.81 -4.19
CA ASP A 264 23.33 -11.64 -4.73
C ASP A 264 23.99 -10.31 -4.34
N GLU A 265 25.00 -10.35 -3.48
CA GLU A 265 25.71 -9.17 -2.97
C GLU A 265 26.42 -8.38 -4.07
N THR A 266 26.20 -7.07 -4.08
CA THR A 266 27.04 -6.14 -4.84
C THR A 266 28.24 -5.68 -4.01
N GLU A 267 28.05 -5.59 -2.69
CA GLU A 267 29.05 -5.32 -1.66
C GLU A 267 28.74 -6.20 -0.45
N PRO A 268 29.71 -6.47 0.45
CA PRO A 268 29.45 -7.27 1.65
C PRO A 268 28.25 -6.74 2.45
N ASN A 269 27.29 -7.63 2.75
CA ASN A 269 26.03 -7.36 3.47
C ASN A 269 25.01 -6.48 2.73
N LYS A 270 25.17 -6.27 1.41
CA LYS A 270 24.38 -5.30 0.66
C LYS A 270 23.86 -5.85 -0.67
N LEU A 271 22.58 -5.63 -0.90
CA LEU A 271 21.91 -5.84 -2.19
C LEU A 271 21.50 -4.51 -2.78
N ASP A 272 21.75 -4.34 -4.08
CA ASP A 272 21.24 -3.21 -4.84
C ASP A 272 20.02 -3.64 -5.66
N TYR A 273 18.92 -2.91 -5.49
CA TYR A 273 17.64 -3.18 -6.13
C TYR A 273 17.35 -2.20 -7.25
N TYR A 274 16.74 -2.73 -8.31
CA TYR A 274 16.24 -2.02 -9.47
C TYR A 274 14.74 -2.22 -9.59
N ILE A 275 14.00 -1.12 -9.69
CA ILE A 275 12.53 -1.13 -9.71
C ILE A 275 12.03 -0.38 -10.93
N VAL A 276 11.11 -1.01 -11.65
CA VAL A 276 10.33 -0.38 -12.71
C VAL A 276 8.86 -0.32 -12.30
N SER A 277 8.30 0.89 -12.33
CA SER A 277 6.86 1.10 -12.16
C SER A 277 6.19 1.28 -13.51
N VAL A 278 5.15 0.48 -13.76
CA VAL A 278 4.26 0.63 -14.91
C VAL A 278 2.90 1.08 -14.42
N THR A 279 2.44 2.25 -14.88
CA THR A 279 1.17 2.82 -14.44
C THR A 279 0.12 2.71 -15.53
N PHE A 280 -1.06 2.19 -15.15
CA PHE A 280 -2.25 2.04 -15.98
C PHE A 280 -3.29 3.09 -15.61
N ARG A 281 -3.81 3.81 -16.62
CA ARG A 281 -4.77 4.92 -16.46
C ARG A 281 -5.81 4.89 -17.58
N PRO A 282 -6.98 5.56 -17.43
CA PRO A 282 -7.93 5.71 -18.52
C PRO A 282 -7.30 6.39 -19.73
N LEU A 283 -7.69 5.98 -20.94
CA LEU A 283 -7.17 6.51 -22.21
C LEU A 283 -7.19 8.05 -22.24
N ILE A 284 -8.32 8.66 -21.86
CA ILE A 284 -8.48 10.11 -21.83
C ILE A 284 -7.47 10.81 -20.90
N SER A 285 -7.08 10.16 -19.80
CA SER A 285 -6.08 10.70 -18.87
C SER A 285 -4.68 10.64 -19.45
N ILE A 286 -4.38 9.60 -20.23
CA ILE A 286 -3.09 9.43 -20.93
C ILE A 286 -2.97 10.47 -22.05
N GLU A 287 -3.98 10.60 -22.90
CA GLU A 287 -4.01 11.55 -24.02
C GLU A 287 -3.92 13.00 -23.53
N ARG A 288 -4.63 13.37 -22.46
CA ARG A 288 -4.52 14.69 -21.83
C ARG A 288 -3.12 15.00 -21.30
N SER A 289 -2.37 13.96 -20.94
CA SER A 289 -0.99 14.08 -20.49
C SER A 289 0.00 14.09 -21.68
N GLY A 290 -0.48 13.99 -22.92
CA GLY A 290 0.35 13.86 -24.13
C GLY A 290 0.96 12.48 -24.34
N GLY A 291 0.48 11.45 -23.63
CA GLY A 291 0.94 10.06 -23.78
C GLY A 291 0.21 9.30 -24.90
N SER A 292 0.61 8.06 -25.11
CA SER A 292 0.04 7.17 -26.14
C SER A 292 -0.12 5.75 -25.61
N VAL A 293 -1.01 4.96 -26.22
CA VAL A 293 -1.29 3.58 -25.80
C VAL A 293 -0.97 2.60 -26.92
N SER A 294 -0.56 1.39 -26.56
CA SER A 294 -0.30 0.30 -27.50
C SER A 294 -1.57 -0.04 -28.31
N GLU A 295 -1.46 -0.03 -29.64
CA GLU A 295 -2.54 -0.45 -30.54
C GLU A 295 -2.95 -1.91 -30.28
N LYS A 296 -1.99 -2.76 -29.91
CA LYS A 296 -2.25 -4.15 -29.53
C LYS A 296 -3.17 -4.22 -28.30
N ALA A 297 -2.84 -3.48 -27.24
CA ALA A 297 -3.63 -3.46 -26.02
C ALA A 297 -5.05 -2.91 -26.25
N ILE A 298 -5.20 -1.89 -27.11
CA ILE A 298 -6.52 -1.36 -27.50
C ILE A 298 -7.34 -2.42 -28.23
N LYS A 299 -6.75 -3.10 -29.22
CA LYS A 299 -7.42 -4.13 -30.00
C LYS A 299 -7.86 -5.30 -29.13
N GLU A 300 -6.99 -5.77 -28.24
CA GLU A 300 -7.31 -6.87 -27.32
C GLU A 300 -8.38 -6.48 -26.29
N ALA A 301 -8.40 -5.22 -25.82
CA ALA A 301 -9.44 -4.73 -24.91
C ALA A 301 -10.85 -4.66 -25.52
N GLN A 302 -10.93 -4.57 -26.85
CA GLN A 302 -12.16 -4.58 -27.61
C GLN A 302 -12.65 -5.99 -27.95
N ASP A 303 -11.78 -7.00 -27.89
CA ASP A 303 -12.10 -8.38 -28.20
C ASP A 303 -12.82 -9.07 -27.03
N PRO A 304 -14.10 -9.44 -27.16
CA PRO A 304 -14.84 -10.15 -26.10
C PRO A 304 -14.30 -11.57 -25.84
N HIS A 305 -13.49 -12.11 -26.75
CA HIS A 305 -12.94 -13.46 -26.70
C HIS A 305 -11.44 -13.49 -26.39
N ALA A 306 -10.83 -12.36 -26.00
CA ALA A 306 -9.47 -12.33 -25.47
C ALA A 306 -9.43 -12.96 -24.06
N LEU A 307 -9.54 -14.30 -24.03
CA LEU A 307 -9.73 -15.14 -22.85
C LEU A 307 -8.43 -15.36 -22.06
N ASP A 308 -7.28 -15.40 -22.73
CA ASP A 308 -5.98 -15.56 -22.06
C ASP A 308 -5.18 -14.25 -22.12
N ARG A 309 -4.89 -13.68 -20.95
CA ARG A 309 -3.90 -12.60 -20.85
C ARG A 309 -2.50 -13.20 -20.99
N PRO A 310 -1.63 -12.62 -21.82
CA PRO A 310 -0.36 -13.24 -22.12
C PRO A 310 0.51 -13.32 -20.87
N LYS A 311 1.05 -14.51 -20.62
CA LYS A 311 2.21 -14.71 -19.74
C LYS A 311 3.36 -13.84 -20.24
N LEU A 312 3.98 -13.10 -19.34
CA LEU A 312 5.18 -12.34 -19.61
C LEU A 312 6.37 -13.27 -19.40
N LEU A 313 7.07 -13.57 -20.48
CA LEU A 313 8.17 -14.54 -20.50
C LEU A 313 9.44 -13.87 -21.01
N LEU A 314 10.56 -14.27 -20.43
CA LEU A 314 11.86 -14.00 -21.03
C LEU A 314 12.22 -15.15 -21.98
N PRO A 315 13.05 -14.91 -23.01
CA PRO A 315 13.56 -15.97 -23.85
C PRO A 315 14.38 -16.98 -23.02
N ASP A 316 14.33 -18.27 -23.40
CA ASP A 316 14.93 -19.41 -22.67
C ASP A 316 16.46 -19.32 -22.40
N ASN A 317 17.14 -18.31 -22.95
CA ASN A 317 18.58 -18.13 -22.85
C ASN A 317 19.02 -17.12 -21.77
N GLN A 318 18.18 -16.80 -20.79
CA GLN A 318 18.62 -15.94 -19.69
C GLN A 318 19.67 -16.65 -18.84
N GLU A 319 20.79 -15.99 -18.60
CA GLU A 319 21.85 -16.51 -17.73
C GLU A 319 21.38 -16.53 -16.27
N ARG A 320 21.67 -17.64 -15.58
CA ARG A 320 21.47 -17.82 -14.14
C ARG A 320 22.81 -18.02 -13.45
N ILE A 321 22.95 -17.51 -12.23
CA ILE A 321 24.09 -17.79 -11.38
C ILE A 321 23.83 -19.11 -10.65
N VAL A 322 24.50 -20.18 -11.08
CA VAL A 322 24.49 -21.46 -10.36
C VAL A 322 25.46 -21.37 -9.19
N ALA A 323 24.94 -21.35 -7.97
CA ALA A 323 25.72 -21.39 -6.74
C ALA A 323 25.32 -22.62 -5.92
N GLU A 324 26.29 -23.42 -5.49
CA GLU A 324 26.02 -24.59 -4.63
C GLU A 324 25.44 -24.19 -3.27
N ASN A 325 25.87 -23.04 -2.73
CA ASN A 325 25.33 -22.43 -1.53
C ASN A 325 25.04 -20.95 -1.83
N PRO A 326 23.81 -20.59 -2.27
CA PRO A 326 23.48 -19.21 -2.63
C PRO A 326 23.38 -18.28 -1.41
N CYS A 327 23.23 -18.86 -0.22
CA CYS A 327 23.23 -18.16 1.06
C CYS A 327 24.03 -18.93 2.12
N GLU A 328 24.44 -18.20 3.15
CA GLU A 328 25.04 -18.75 4.38
C GLU A 328 24.15 -18.47 5.59
N TRP A 329 24.10 -19.40 6.53
CA TRP A 329 23.44 -19.17 7.81
C TRP A 329 24.30 -18.23 8.66
N VAL A 330 23.68 -17.17 9.16
CA VAL A 330 24.30 -16.22 10.08
C VAL A 330 23.58 -16.34 11.41
N SER A 331 24.33 -16.58 12.49
CA SER A 331 23.77 -16.48 13.83
C SER A 331 23.41 -15.02 14.08
N ASP A 332 22.13 -14.70 14.15
CA ASP A 332 21.69 -13.43 14.71
C ASP A 332 22.16 -13.45 16.17
N SER A 333 23.15 -12.63 16.52
CA SER A 333 23.66 -12.50 17.90
C SER A 333 22.68 -11.82 18.86
N ASP A 334 21.44 -11.58 18.40
CA ASP A 334 20.33 -11.11 19.20
C ASP A 334 19.36 -12.29 19.38
N ASP A 335 19.60 -13.02 20.47
CA ASP A 335 18.95 -14.25 20.89
C ASP A 335 17.43 -14.34 20.62
N ASP A 336 17.05 -15.56 20.24
CA ASP A 336 15.72 -16.17 20.21
C ASP A 336 14.63 -15.49 21.07
N ALA A 337 13.60 -14.97 20.41
CA ALA A 337 12.24 -15.24 20.85
C ALA A 337 11.71 -16.35 19.96
N ALA A 338 11.81 -17.58 20.48
CA ALA A 338 11.17 -18.74 19.91
C ALA A 338 9.74 -18.39 19.46
N PHE A 339 9.37 -18.86 18.28
CA PHE A 339 7.98 -18.98 17.87
C PHE A 339 7.28 -19.93 18.87
N GLU A 340 6.76 -19.37 19.96
CA GLU A 340 5.83 -20.07 20.83
C GLU A 340 4.46 -20.05 20.15
N GLY A 341 3.95 -21.25 19.86
CA GLY A 341 2.64 -21.45 19.29
C GLY A 341 1.56 -20.75 20.10
N PHE A 342 0.52 -20.32 19.38
CA PHE A 342 -0.67 -19.61 19.85
C PHE A 342 -1.13 -20.02 21.26
N LEU A 343 -0.92 -19.11 22.22
CA LEU A 343 -1.88 -18.92 23.29
C LEU A 343 -2.96 -17.99 22.76
N GLN A 344 -4.17 -18.52 22.74
CA GLN A 344 -5.40 -17.86 22.32
C GLN A 344 -5.79 -16.86 23.41
N ASP A 345 -5.12 -15.72 23.47
CA ASP A 345 -5.37 -14.72 24.52
C ASP A 345 -6.39 -13.66 24.08
N SER A 346 -7.33 -13.46 24.99
CA SER A 346 -8.56 -12.68 24.95
C SER A 346 -8.38 -11.16 24.98
N ASP A 347 -7.17 -10.65 24.77
CA ASP A 347 -6.84 -9.25 25.06
C ASP A 347 -6.93 -8.33 23.82
N ASN A 348 -8.02 -8.48 23.07
CA ASN A 348 -8.40 -7.51 22.04
C ASN A 348 -8.96 -6.21 22.65
N ASP A 349 -9.28 -6.19 23.95
CA ASP A 349 -9.98 -5.09 24.64
C ASP A 349 -9.09 -3.88 25.00
N GLU A 350 -7.79 -4.06 25.26
CA GLU A 350 -6.87 -2.93 25.52
C GLU A 350 -6.57 -2.12 24.26
N TRP A 351 -6.48 -2.78 23.11
CA TRP A 351 -6.27 -2.12 21.82
C TRP A 351 -7.51 -1.33 21.37
N TYR A 352 -8.72 -1.79 21.74
CA TYR A 352 -9.95 -1.01 21.58
C TYR A 352 -9.98 0.23 22.48
N ALA A 353 -9.39 0.17 23.68
CA ALA A 353 -9.24 1.33 24.56
C ALA A 353 -8.27 2.37 23.97
N GLU A 354 -7.17 1.96 23.33
CA GLU A 354 -6.24 2.89 22.65
C GLU A 354 -6.82 3.49 21.35
N MET A 355 -7.63 2.74 20.59
CA MET A 355 -8.37 3.29 19.45
C MET A 355 -9.53 4.19 19.89
N GLU A 356 -10.20 3.87 21.00
CA GLU A 356 -11.13 4.80 21.65
C GLU A 356 -10.37 6.00 22.24
N GLU A 357 -9.12 5.91 22.69
CA GLU A 357 -8.37 7.08 23.18
C GLU A 357 -7.84 7.98 22.03
N MET A 358 -7.40 7.38 20.92
CA MET A 358 -6.94 8.10 19.71
C MET A 358 -8.09 8.73 18.90
N TYR A 359 -9.28 8.12 18.89
CA TYR A 359 -10.44 8.60 18.13
C TYR A 359 -11.66 8.98 18.98
N GLY A 360 -11.57 8.90 20.30
CA GLY A 360 -12.68 9.09 21.24
C GLY A 360 -12.23 9.54 22.64
N ASN A 361 -11.72 10.76 22.75
CA ASN A 361 -11.70 11.53 24.00
C ASN A 361 -11.02 10.88 25.23
N GLY A 362 -9.69 10.74 25.21
CA GLY A 362 -8.88 10.84 26.43
C GLY A 362 -8.48 12.31 26.71
N ARG A 363 -9.00 12.89 27.80
CA ARG A 363 -8.77 14.28 28.33
C ARG A 363 -9.69 15.41 27.84
N PHE A 364 -11.00 15.22 27.83
CA PHE A 364 -11.94 16.38 27.89
C PHE A 364 -12.55 16.60 29.28
N MET A 365 -12.30 15.72 30.27
CA MET A 365 -13.10 15.64 31.50
C MET A 365 -12.38 15.94 32.84
N GLN A 366 -11.18 16.52 32.85
CA GLN A 366 -10.56 16.98 34.12
C GLN A 366 -10.36 18.50 34.23
N GLY A 367 -10.71 19.28 33.20
CA GLY A 367 -10.55 20.74 33.22
C GLY A 367 -11.83 21.55 33.50
N LEU A 368 -13.00 20.92 33.58
CA LEU A 368 -14.30 21.62 33.68
C LEU A 368 -15.11 21.32 34.95
N TYR A 369 -14.54 20.57 35.90
CA TYR A 369 -15.15 20.34 37.22
C TYR A 369 -14.12 20.58 38.34
N VAL A 370 -13.59 21.80 38.42
CA VAL A 370 -13.14 22.36 39.71
C VAL A 370 -13.68 23.80 39.76
N GLY A 371 -14.91 23.91 40.24
CA GLY A 371 -15.62 25.18 40.37
C GLY A 371 -16.87 25.01 41.22
N ARG A 372 -16.69 25.18 42.53
CA ARG A 372 -17.70 25.32 43.60
C ARG A 372 -18.49 24.08 44.01
N MET A 373 -18.08 23.51 45.14
CA MET A 373 -18.97 23.45 46.31
C MET A 373 -18.18 23.93 47.53
N GLU A 374 -18.77 24.92 48.20
CA GLU A 374 -18.42 25.58 49.48
C GLU A 374 -17.15 26.46 49.54
#